data_AF-A0A8T0UYL7-F1
#
_entry.id   AF-A0A8T0UYL7-F1
#
_cell.length_a   1.000
_cell.length_b   1.000
_cell.length_c   1.000
_cell.angle_alpha   90.00
_cell.angle_beta   90.00
_cell.angle_gamma   90.00
#
_symmetry.space_group_name_H-M   'P 1'
#
loop_
_entity.id
_entity.type
_entity.pdbx_description
1 polymer ?
#
loop_
_entity_poly.entity_id
_entity_poly.type
_entity_poly.pdbx_seq_one_letter_code
_entity_poly.pdbx_strand_id
1 'polypeptide(L)'
;MRKKDPIPFSQKIPNVDPLALKLMEKLLVFDPKDRPTAEEILRDPYFKGLAMIEREPFCEAIKKVEFDFEHKRMSKEEIRELIFLEILEYHQQLLNSYINGTERTTFLYSRF
;
A
#
# COMPACT_ATOMS: atom_id res chain seq x y z
N MET A 1 5.28 22.34 25.91
CA MET A 1 6.44 22.48 25.00
C MET A 1 6.49 23.92 24.50
N ARG A 2 7.67 24.53 24.35
CA ARG A 2 7.79 25.87 23.73
C ARG A 2 7.39 25.77 22.26
N LYS A 3 6.43 26.59 21.80
CA LYS A 3 6.12 26.69 20.37
C LYS A 3 7.34 27.30 19.67
N LYS A 4 7.83 26.62 18.64
CA LYS A 4 8.86 27.13 17.73
C LYS A 4 8.16 27.58 16.47
N ASP A 5 8.55 28.74 15.95
CA ASP A 5 8.07 29.18 14.66
C ASP A 5 8.59 28.24 13.56
N PRO A 6 7.76 27.97 12.53
CA PRO A 6 8.18 27.15 11.42
C PRO A 6 9.32 27.83 10.66
N ILE A 7 10.36 27.06 10.33
CA ILE A 7 11.47 27.51 9.49
C ILE A 7 11.07 27.26 8.03
N PRO A 8 11.09 28.28 7.14
CA PRO A 8 10.78 28.09 5.73
C PRO A 8 11.68 27.03 5.08
N PHE A 9 11.11 26.16 4.25
CA PHE A 9 11.91 25.11 3.61
C PHE A 9 12.97 25.67 2.65
N SER A 10 12.73 26.83 2.03
CA SER A 10 13.71 27.52 1.19
C SER A 10 15.01 27.87 1.93
N GLN A 11 14.93 28.13 3.24
CA GLN A 11 16.10 28.40 4.07
C GLN A 11 16.86 27.11 4.41
N LYS A 12 16.14 26.00 4.62
CA LYS A 12 16.71 24.73 5.04
C LYS A 12 17.23 23.88 3.88
N ILE A 13 16.61 24.01 2.71
CA ILE A 13 16.92 23.28 1.49
C ILE A 13 17.05 24.30 0.34
N PRO A 14 18.22 24.94 0.21
CA PRO A 14 18.44 25.96 -0.81
C PRO A 14 18.49 25.35 -2.21
N ASN A 15 18.28 26.18 -3.25
CA ASN A 15 18.39 25.82 -4.66
C ASN A 15 17.42 24.72 -5.15
N VAL A 16 16.26 24.59 -4.50
CA VAL A 16 15.19 23.68 -4.93
C VAL A 16 14.15 24.46 -5.74
N ASP A 17 13.49 23.77 -6.68
CA ASP A 17 12.33 24.30 -7.41
C ASP A 17 11.27 24.84 -6.42
N PRO A 18 10.83 26.10 -6.57
CA PRO A 18 9.76 26.66 -5.75
C PRO A 18 8.47 25.83 -5.71
N LEU A 19 8.14 25.11 -6.78
CA LEU A 19 6.97 24.21 -6.82
C LEU A 19 7.17 22.98 -5.93
N ALA A 20 8.37 22.38 -5.93
CA ALA A 20 8.72 21.29 -5.01
C ALA A 20 8.63 21.74 -3.55
N LEU A 21 9.15 22.94 -3.23
CA LEU A 21 9.07 23.47 -1.87
C LEU A 21 7.62 23.67 -1.41
N LYS A 22 6.77 24.24 -2.26
CA LYS A 22 5.33 24.38 -1.97
C LYS A 22 4.62 23.04 -1.79
N LEU A 23 4.97 22.04 -2.61
CA LEU A 23 4.44 20.69 -2.46
C LEU A 23 4.85 20.09 -1.10
N MET A 24 6.12 20.26 -0.70
CA MET A 24 6.62 19.80 0.60
C MET A 24 5.89 20.47 1.77
N GLU A 25 5.56 21.76 1.68
CA GLU A 25 4.76 22.48 2.70
C GLU A 25 3.38 21.85 2.90
N LYS A 26 2.75 21.36 1.82
CA LYS A 26 1.45 20.66 1.90
C LYS A 26 1.57 19.24 2.48
N LEU A 27 2.64 18.52 2.16
CA LEU A 27 2.83 17.13 2.57
C LEU A 27 3.31 16.99 4.02
N LEU A 28 4.20 17.89 4.45
CA LEU A 28 4.87 17.86 5.75
C LEU A 28 4.15 18.68 6.81
N VAL A 29 2.81 18.63 6.78
CA VAL A 29 1.95 19.17 7.85
C VAL A 29 1.89 18.22 9.04
N PHE A 30 1.72 18.79 10.23
CA PHE A 30 1.70 18.02 11.49
C PHE A 30 0.40 17.25 11.68
N ASP A 31 -0.75 17.87 11.44
CA ASP A 31 -2.04 17.19 11.53
C ASP A 31 -2.23 16.33 10.27
N PRO A 32 -2.36 15.01 10.38
CA PRO A 32 -2.62 14.15 9.24
C PRO A 32 -3.91 14.51 8.49
N LYS A 33 -4.89 15.15 9.16
CA LYS A 33 -6.15 15.59 8.55
C LYS A 33 -5.98 16.77 7.60
N ASP A 34 -4.95 17.57 7.81
CA ASP A 34 -4.62 18.70 6.93
C ASP A 34 -3.81 18.23 5.70
N ARG A 35 -3.35 16.97 5.69
CA ARG A 35 -2.57 16.44 4.59
C ARG A 35 -3.49 16.12 3.40
N PRO A 36 -3.20 16.62 2.20
CA PRO A 36 -3.96 16.26 1.01
C PRO A 36 -3.77 14.77 0.68
N THR A 37 -4.77 14.21 0.02
CA THR A 37 -4.75 12.85 -0.52
C THR A 37 -3.72 12.73 -1.65
N ALA A 38 -3.27 11.49 -1.92
CA ALA A 38 -2.39 11.23 -3.05
C ALA A 38 -3.00 11.70 -4.38
N GLU A 39 -4.32 11.53 -4.53
CA GLU A 39 -5.06 11.94 -5.72
C GLU A 39 -5.07 13.47 -5.91
N GLU A 40 -5.23 14.25 -4.83
CA GLU A 40 -5.12 15.71 -4.88
C GLU A 40 -3.69 16.16 -5.20
N ILE A 41 -2.70 15.49 -4.64
CA ILE A 41 -1.28 15.78 -4.87
C ILE A 41 -0.85 15.53 -6.31
N LEU A 42 -1.37 14.48 -6.95
CA LEU A 42 -1.09 14.21 -8.37
C LEU A 42 -1.58 15.33 -9.30
N ARG A 43 -2.52 16.19 -8.84
CA ARG A 43 -2.98 17.38 -9.59
C ARG A 43 -2.13 18.63 -9.35
N ASP A 44 -1.14 18.57 -8.45
CA ASP A 44 -0.33 19.73 -8.10
C ASP A 44 0.51 20.21 -9.31
N PRO A 45 0.70 21.54 -9.49
CA PRO A 45 1.52 22.08 -10.58
C PRO A 45 2.94 21.51 -10.64
N TYR A 46 3.48 21.02 -9.53
CA TYR A 46 4.76 20.33 -9.52
C TYR A 46 4.81 19.11 -10.46
N PHE A 47 3.70 18.39 -10.63
CA PHE A 47 3.59 17.22 -11.52
C PHE A 47 3.08 17.55 -12.92
N LYS A 48 3.02 18.85 -13.28
CA LYS A 48 2.53 19.28 -14.59
C LYS A 48 3.36 18.66 -15.72
N GLY A 49 2.68 17.96 -16.63
CA GLY A 49 3.31 17.28 -17.76
C GLY A 49 3.85 15.88 -17.44
N LEU A 50 3.75 15.43 -16.18
CA LEU A 50 4.05 14.07 -15.76
C LEU A 50 2.78 13.30 -15.44
N ALA A 51 1.90 13.87 -14.59
CA ALA A 51 0.67 13.22 -14.18
C ALA A 51 -0.40 13.24 -15.28
N MET A 52 -1.06 12.09 -15.47
CA MET A 52 -2.22 11.96 -16.34
C MET A 52 -3.38 11.36 -15.55
N ILE A 53 -4.11 12.22 -14.82
CA ILE A 53 -5.16 11.83 -13.86
C ILE A 53 -6.14 10.81 -14.45
N GLU A 54 -6.55 10.98 -15.71
CA GLU A 54 -7.48 10.09 -16.41
C GLU A 54 -6.93 8.67 -16.66
N ARG A 55 -5.61 8.50 -16.57
CA ARG A 55 -4.90 7.23 -16.76
C ARG A 55 -4.33 6.67 -15.46
N GLU A 56 -4.45 7.39 -14.35
CA GLU A 56 -4.01 6.88 -13.07
C GLU A 56 -4.97 5.77 -12.62
N PRO A 57 -4.48 4.54 -12.40
CA PRO A 57 -5.32 3.45 -11.92
C PRO A 57 -5.80 3.75 -10.50
N PHE A 58 -7.03 3.39 -10.19
CA PHE A 58 -7.56 3.43 -8.84
C PHE A 58 -8.11 2.05 -8.46
N CYS A 59 -8.13 1.79 -7.17
CA CYS A 59 -8.78 0.62 -6.57
C CYS A 59 -9.80 1.11 -5.55
N GLU A 60 -10.88 0.35 -5.38
CA GLU A 60 -11.81 0.60 -4.30
C GLU A 60 -11.10 0.45 -2.95
N ALA A 61 -11.58 1.20 -1.95
CA ALA A 61 -11.05 1.07 -0.60
C ALA A 61 -11.25 -0.37 -0.11
N ILE A 62 -10.14 -1.01 0.28
CA ILE A 62 -10.16 -2.35 0.85
C ILE A 62 -11.06 -2.34 2.09
N LYS A 63 -12.02 -3.25 2.14
CA LYS A 63 -12.97 -3.33 3.27
C LYS A 63 -12.22 -3.69 4.54
N LYS A 64 -12.63 -3.12 5.68
CA LYS A 64 -11.98 -3.39 6.98
C LYS A 64 -11.91 -4.89 7.32
N VAL A 65 -12.92 -5.66 6.90
CA VAL A 65 -12.99 -7.11 7.14
C VAL A 65 -11.83 -7.88 6.51
N GLU A 66 -11.27 -7.37 5.40
CA GLU A 66 -10.10 -7.97 4.76
C GLU A 66 -8.85 -7.87 5.64
N PHE A 67 -8.82 -6.96 6.63
CA PHE A 67 -7.74 -6.81 7.61
C PHE A 67 -8.05 -7.48 8.97
N ASP A 68 -9.14 -8.22 9.10
CA ASP A 68 -9.50 -8.88 10.36
C ASP A 68 -8.47 -9.93 10.80
N PHE A 69 -7.67 -10.46 9.87
CA PHE A 69 -6.59 -11.40 10.19
C PHE A 69 -5.50 -10.77 11.08
N GLU A 70 -5.24 -9.46 10.97
CA GLU A 70 -4.21 -8.76 11.76
C GLU A 70 -4.56 -8.69 13.25
N HIS A 71 -5.85 -8.72 13.58
CA HIS A 71 -6.34 -8.58 14.95
C HIS A 71 -6.51 -9.93 15.66
N LYS A 72 -6.28 -11.05 14.95
CA LYS A 72 -6.38 -12.40 15.49
C LYS A 72 -5.01 -12.86 15.97
N ARG A 73 -4.92 -13.34 17.22
CA ARG A 73 -3.73 -14.08 17.67
C ARG A 73 -3.77 -15.46 17.05
N MET A 74 -2.76 -15.77 16.23
CA MET A 74 -2.63 -17.05 15.55
C MET A 74 -1.28 -17.69 15.87
N SER A 75 -1.28 -19.01 15.93
CA SER A 75 -0.08 -19.83 15.96
C SER A 75 0.63 -19.82 14.60
N LYS A 76 1.89 -20.25 14.59
CA LYS A 76 2.66 -20.41 13.36
C LYS A 76 1.98 -21.40 12.41
N GLU A 77 1.40 -22.45 12.96
CA GLU A 77 0.73 -23.52 12.23
C GLU A 77 -0.53 -23.01 11.53
N GLU A 78 -1.33 -22.19 12.22
CA GLU A 78 -2.52 -21.54 11.63
C GLU A 78 -2.14 -20.56 10.52
N ILE A 79 -1.12 -19.72 10.73
CA ILE A 79 -0.64 -18.80 9.68
C ILE A 79 -0.15 -19.57 8.46
N ARG A 80 0.58 -20.67 8.67
CA ARG A 80 1.06 -21.54 7.58
C ARG A 80 -0.10 -22.12 6.79
N GLU A 81 -1.17 -22.55 7.47
CA GLU A 81 -2.36 -23.07 6.81
C GLU A 81 -3.07 -21.99 6.00
N LEU A 82 -3.24 -20.78 6.54
CA LEU A 82 -3.86 -19.66 5.81
C LEU A 82 -3.07 -19.29 4.54
N ILE A 83 -1.74 -19.23 4.63
CA ILE A 83 -0.89 -19.01 3.45
C ILE A 83 -1.08 -20.13 2.43
N PHE A 84 -1.17 -21.39 2.89
CA PHE A 84 -1.39 -22.52 1.99
C PHE A 84 -2.76 -22.45 1.31
N LEU A 85 -3.82 -22.09 2.03
CA LEU A 85 -5.16 -21.89 1.47
C LEU A 85 -5.19 -20.77 0.43
N GLU A 86 -4.51 -19.64 0.70
CA GLU A 86 -4.35 -18.55 -0.28
C GLU A 86 -3.67 -19.06 -1.56
N ILE A 87 -2.61 -19.86 -1.44
CA ILE A 87 -1.96 -20.48 -2.60
C ILE A 87 -2.96 -21.35 -3.37
N LEU A 88 -3.74 -22.20 -2.68
CA LEU A 88 -4.71 -23.08 -3.35
C LEU A 88 -5.75 -22.33 -4.17
N GLU A 89 -6.16 -21.13 -3.76
CA GLU A 89 -7.10 -20.28 -4.51
C GLU A 89 -6.63 -20.04 -5.95
N TYR A 90 -5.33 -19.80 -6.14
CA TYR A 90 -4.71 -19.59 -7.45
C TYR A 90 -4.31 -20.90 -8.17
N HIS A 91 -4.44 -22.06 -7.52
CA HIS A 91 -4.02 -23.37 -8.05
C HIS A 91 -5.15 -24.42 -8.01
N GLN A 92 -6.13 -24.28 -8.92
CA GLN A 92 -7.35 -25.10 -9.00
C GLN A 92 -7.13 -26.63 -8.94
N GLN A 93 -6.07 -27.16 -9.57
CA GLN A 93 -5.75 -28.59 -9.53
C GLN A 93 -5.34 -29.06 -8.12
N LEU A 94 -4.55 -28.24 -7.42
CA LEU A 94 -4.11 -28.51 -6.06
C LEU A 94 -5.28 -28.36 -5.08
N LEU A 95 -6.14 -27.36 -5.28
CA LEU A 95 -7.35 -27.17 -4.49
C LEU A 95 -8.27 -28.40 -4.56
N ASN A 96 -8.52 -28.91 -5.76
CA ASN A 96 -9.32 -30.13 -5.96
C ASN A 96 -8.70 -31.33 -5.24
N SER A 97 -7.38 -31.48 -5.31
CA SER A 97 -6.65 -32.58 -4.65
C SER A 97 -6.68 -32.46 -3.13
N TYR A 98 -6.61 -31.23 -2.61
CA TYR A 98 -6.70 -30.93 -1.18
C TYR A 98 -8.11 -31.21 -0.63
N ILE A 99 -9.17 -30.76 -1.33
CA ILE A 99 -10.58 -31.02 -0.95
C ILE A 99 -10.89 -32.53 -0.96
N ASN A 100 -10.37 -33.26 -1.95
CA ASN A 100 -10.62 -34.70 -2.11
C ASN A 100 -9.82 -35.58 -1.14
N GLY A 101 -9.03 -35.01 -0.23
CA GLY A 101 -8.31 -35.76 0.81
C GLY A 101 -7.20 -36.69 0.29
N THR A 102 -6.72 -36.49 -0.94
CA THR A 102 -5.61 -37.30 -1.48
C THR A 102 -4.32 -36.99 -0.71
N GLU A 103 -3.74 -38.01 -0.07
CA GLU A 103 -2.52 -37.89 0.73
C GLU A 103 -1.36 -37.29 -0.10
N ARG A 104 -0.85 -36.15 0.39
CA ARG A 104 0.26 -35.37 -0.15
C ARG A 104 0.01 -34.81 -1.55
N THR A 105 -0.64 -33.64 -1.58
CA THR A 105 -0.51 -32.65 -2.66
C THR A 105 0.97 -32.26 -2.80
N THR A 106 1.69 -33.03 -3.62
CA THR A 106 3.08 -32.73 -3.93
C THR A 106 3.02 -31.55 -4.90
N PHE A 107 3.51 -30.38 -4.51
CA PHE A 107 3.67 -29.23 -5.40
C PHE A 107 4.60 -29.62 -6.55
N LEU A 108 4.06 -30.15 -7.63
CA LEU A 108 4.79 -30.37 -8.86
C LEU A 108 4.93 -29.00 -9.54
N TYR A 109 5.93 -28.23 -9.10
CA TYR A 109 6.43 -27.14 -9.92
C TYR A 109 6.93 -27.75 -11.22
N SER A 110 6.30 -27.38 -12.34
CA SER A 110 6.86 -27.66 -13.66
C SER A 110 8.24 -27.00 -13.68
N ARG A 111 9.30 -27.83 -13.62
CA ARG A 111 10.65 -27.36 -13.87
C ARG A 111 10.69 -26.92 -15.33
N PHE A 112 10.76 -25.62 -15.57
CA PHE A 112 11.18 -25.08 -16.86
C PHE A 112 12.65 -25.47 -17.11
#